data_AF-A0A101M8E9-F1
#
_entry.id   AF-A0A101M8E9-F1
#
_cell.length_a   1.000
_cell.length_b   1.000
_cell.length_c   1.000
_cell.angle_alpha   90.00
_cell.angle_beta   90.00
_cell.angle_gamma   90.00
#
_symmetry.space_group_name_H-M   'P 1'
#
loop_
_entity.id
_entity.type
_entity.pdbx_description
1 polymer ?
#
loop_
_entity_poly.entity_id
_entity_poly.type
_entity_poly.pdbx_seq_one_letter_code
_entity_poly.pdbx_strand_id
1 'polypeptide(L)'
;MRQKQGRRKSNLMKKAREYSRLCEADVCVGIRLRETGQVFILSADASGFWGFLGSQLASYYPTPFLIMDQDLEKAEEGIIGKPSEANLLA
;
A
#
# COMPACT_ATOMS: atom_id res chain seq x y z
N MET A 1 -16.27 -12.06 5.13
CA MET A 1 -16.12 -10.90 4.21
C MET A 1 -14.75 -10.23 4.32
N ARG A 2 -14.28 -9.86 5.53
CA ARG A 2 -12.98 -9.20 5.76
C ARG A 2 -11.77 -9.90 5.11
N GLN A 3 -11.67 -11.24 5.22
CA GLN A 3 -10.59 -11.99 4.55
C GLN A 3 -10.58 -11.83 3.02
N LYS A 4 -11.76 -11.81 2.36
CA LYS A 4 -11.85 -11.63 0.90
C LYS A 4 -11.42 -10.22 0.50
N GLN A 5 -11.79 -9.23 1.30
CA GLN A 5 -11.38 -7.83 1.12
C GLN A 5 -9.87 -7.67 1.28
N GLY A 6 -9.27 -8.25 2.33
CA GLY A 6 -7.82 -8.27 2.54
C GLY A 6 -7.06 -8.89 1.36
N ARG A 7 -7.51 -10.07 0.87
CA ARG A 7 -6.92 -10.72 -0.31
C ARG A 7 -7.00 -9.85 -1.56
N ARG A 8 -8.14 -9.19 -1.81
CA ARG A 8 -8.29 -8.28 -2.97
C ARG A 8 -7.40 -7.05 -2.86
N LYS A 9 -7.31 -6.44 -1.68
CA LYS A 9 -6.42 -5.31 -1.39
C LYS A 9 -4.96 -5.68 -1.68
N SER A 10 -4.50 -6.80 -1.10
CA SER A 10 -3.12 -7.27 -1.27
C SER A 10 -2.80 -7.60 -2.74
N ASN A 11 -3.70 -8.32 -3.44
CA ASN A 11 -3.48 -8.65 -4.85
C ASN A 11 -3.45 -7.41 -5.74
N LEU A 12 -4.29 -6.40 -5.46
CA LEU A 12 -4.26 -5.14 -6.20
C LEU A 12 -2.93 -4.41 -6.04
N MET A 13 -2.43 -4.31 -4.80
CA MET A 13 -1.13 -3.70 -4.50
C MET A 13 0.02 -4.45 -5.20
N LYS A 14 0.01 -5.79 -5.17
CA LYS A 14 0.99 -6.61 -5.90
C LYS A 14 0.97 -6.33 -7.40
N LYS A 15 -0.22 -6.27 -8.03
CA LYS A 15 -0.34 -6.00 -9.48
C LYS A 15 0.09 -4.59 -9.86
N ALA A 16 -0.18 -3.59 -9.03
CA ALA A 16 0.31 -2.23 -9.25
C ALA A 16 1.85 -2.17 -9.24
N ARG A 17 2.48 -2.86 -8.29
CA ARG A 17 3.94 -2.98 -8.23
C ARG A 17 4.52 -3.76 -9.41
N GLU A 18 3.93 -4.90 -9.77
CA GLU A 18 4.34 -5.67 -10.95
C GLU A 18 4.32 -4.80 -12.21
N TYR A 19 3.25 -4.03 -12.41
CA TYR A 19 3.12 -3.12 -13.55
C TYR A 19 4.19 -2.01 -13.54
N SER A 20 4.41 -1.38 -12.38
CA SER A 20 5.48 -0.38 -12.23
C SER A 20 6.84 -0.90 -12.68
N ARG A 21 7.20 -2.12 -12.26
CA ARG A 21 8.48 -2.75 -12.62
C ARG A 21 8.56 -3.19 -14.07
N LEU A 22 7.52 -3.83 -14.57
CA LEU A 22 7.49 -4.39 -15.93
C LEU A 22 7.43 -3.31 -17.01
N CYS A 23 6.80 -2.17 -16.70
CA CYS A 23 6.56 -1.10 -17.66
C CYS A 23 7.33 0.18 -17.33
N GLU A 24 8.25 0.15 -16.35
CA GLU A 24 9.01 1.33 -15.88
C GLU A 24 8.10 2.54 -15.62
N ALA A 25 6.95 2.28 -14.98
CA ALA A 25 5.91 3.27 -14.75
C ALA A 25 5.86 3.68 -13.27
N ASP A 26 5.73 4.98 -13.03
CA ASP A 26 5.46 5.49 -11.68
C ASP A 26 3.98 5.28 -11.35
N VAL A 27 3.71 4.36 -10.41
CA VAL A 27 2.36 3.95 -10.04
C VAL A 27 2.05 4.32 -8.60
N CYS A 28 0.87 4.88 -8.37
CA CYS A 28 0.31 5.05 -7.03
C CYS A 28 -1.08 4.44 -6.94
N VAL A 29 -1.37 3.74 -5.83
CA VAL A 29 -2.71 3.19 -5.55
C VAL A 29 -3.20 3.66 -4.19
N GLY A 30 -4.28 4.45 -4.19
CA GLY A 30 -5.01 4.85 -2.99
C GLY A 30 -6.29 4.02 -2.80
N ILE A 31 -6.48 3.47 -1.61
CA ILE A 31 -7.67 2.69 -1.24
C ILE A 31 -8.27 3.27 0.03
N ARG A 32 -9.50 3.81 -0.06
CA ARG A 32 -10.29 4.22 1.10
C ARG A 32 -11.37 3.19 1.42
N LEU A 33 -11.30 2.59 2.59
CA LEU A 33 -12.39 1.79 3.14
C LEU A 33 -13.51 2.73 3.56
N ARG A 34 -14.63 2.71 2.85
CA ARG A 34 -15.75 3.63 3.11
C ARG A 34 -16.37 3.44 4.50
N GLU A 35 -16.36 2.21 5.01
CA GLU A 35 -16.91 1.85 6.32
C GLU A 35 -16.11 2.47 7.47
N THR A 36 -14.78 2.43 7.40
CA THR A 36 -13.89 2.89 8.48
C THR A 36 -13.24 4.24 8.22
N GLY A 37 -13.37 4.76 7.00
CA GLY A 37 -12.61 5.92 6.52
C GLY A 37 -11.13 5.63 6.28
N GLN A 38 -10.62 4.44 6.63
CA GLN A 38 -9.21 4.08 6.56
C GLN A 38 -8.67 4.17 5.14
N VAL A 39 -7.55 4.87 4.98
CA VAL A 39 -6.84 5.01 3.71
C VAL A 39 -5.58 4.15 3.73
N PHE A 40 -5.32 3.46 2.62
CA PHE A 40 -4.06 2.79 2.31
C PHE A 40 -3.51 3.38 1.02
N ILE A 41 -2.22 3.66 0.99
CA ILE A 41 -1.52 4.21 -0.17
C ILE A 41 -0.33 3.30 -0.45
N LEU A 42 -0.25 2.80 -1.68
CA LEU A 42 0.97 2.20 -2.22
C LEU A 42 1.62 3.22 -3.13
N SER A 43 2.89 3.53 -2.87
CA SER A 43 3.76 4.30 -3.76
C SER A 43 4.79 3.35 -4.37
N ALA A 44 4.59 3.02 -5.65
CA ALA A 44 5.49 2.20 -6.47
C ALA A 44 6.02 3.10 -7.61
N ASP A 45 6.82 4.08 -7.21
CA ASP A 45 7.42 5.09 -8.07
C ASP A 45 8.91 5.21 -7.76
N ALA A 46 9.74 4.82 -8.72
CA ALA A 46 11.19 4.93 -8.58
C ALA A 46 11.64 6.40 -8.64
N SER A 47 10.86 7.27 -9.32
CA SER A 47 11.16 8.69 -9.46
C SER A 47 10.73 9.54 -8.27
N GLY A 48 9.89 9.01 -7.38
CA GLY A 48 9.25 9.78 -6.31
C GLY A 48 8.19 10.78 -6.79
N PHE A 49 7.74 10.69 -8.05
CA PHE A 49 6.75 11.59 -8.63
C PHE A 49 5.46 11.70 -7.80
N TRP A 50 5.03 10.62 -7.16
CA TRP A 50 3.81 10.58 -6.34
C TRP A 50 4.06 10.96 -4.87
N GLY A 51 5.27 11.35 -4.49
CA GLY A 51 5.65 11.70 -3.11
C GLY A 51 4.78 12.81 -2.48
N PHE A 52 4.23 13.71 -3.30
CA PHE A 52 3.35 14.79 -2.81
C PHE A 52 2.04 14.28 -2.19
N LEU A 53 1.58 13.07 -2.55
CA LEU A 53 0.35 12.50 -2.02
C LEU A 53 0.44 12.22 -0.52
N GLY A 54 1.63 11.82 -0.03
CA GLY A 54 1.89 11.66 1.40
C GLY A 54 1.67 12.96 2.16
N SER A 55 2.16 14.08 1.61
CA SER A 55 1.97 15.41 2.20
C SER A 55 0.52 15.88 2.15
N GLN A 56 -0.19 15.65 1.03
CA GLN A 56 -1.61 16.02 0.90
C GLN A 56 -2.51 15.26 1.88
N LEU A 57 -2.15 14.04 2.23
CA LEU A 57 -2.93 13.18 3.10
C LEU A 57 -2.43 13.16 4.55
N ALA A 58 -1.38 13.92 4.87
CA ALA A 58 -0.81 14.02 6.20
C ALA A 58 -1.82 14.51 7.25
N SER A 59 -2.79 15.34 6.86
CA SER A 59 -3.86 15.84 7.74
C SER A 59 -5.14 15.00 7.72
N TYR A 60 -5.18 13.90 6.97
CA TYR A 60 -6.38 13.07 6.86
C TYR A 60 -6.58 12.19 8.09
N TYR A 61 -7.84 12.00 8.51
CA TYR A 61 -8.21 11.13 9.62
C TYR A 61 -9.20 10.03 9.19
N PRO A 62 -8.99 8.76 9.59
CA PRO A 62 -7.85 8.24 10.37
C PRO A 62 -6.55 8.25 9.57
N THR A 63 -5.40 8.22 10.27
CA THR A 63 -4.07 8.31 9.66
C THR A 63 -3.91 7.31 8.52
N PRO A 64 -3.60 7.76 7.29
CA PRO A 64 -3.37 6.86 6.16
C PRO A 64 -2.19 5.91 6.40
N PHE A 65 -2.34 4.67 5.96
CA PHE A 65 -1.23 3.71 5.91
C PHE A 65 -0.48 3.87 4.59
N LEU A 66 0.76 4.34 4.67
CA LEU A 66 1.65 4.44 3.51
C LEU A 66 2.50 3.17 3.41
N ILE A 67 2.51 2.57 2.23
CA ILE A 67 3.26 1.37 1.89
C ILE A 67 4.22 1.77 0.77
N MET A 68 5.52 1.69 1.06
CA MET A 68 6.55 1.91 0.05
C MET A 68 6.84 0.59 -0.67
N ASP A 69 7.33 0.68 -1.91
CA ASP A 69 7.70 -0.49 -2.70
C ASP A 69 8.64 -1.46 -1.94
N GLN A 70 9.58 -0.89 -1.18
CA GLN A 70 10.55 -1.64 -0.35
C GLN A 70 9.91 -2.42 0.80
N ASP A 71 8.76 -1.97 1.32
CA ASP A 71 8.06 -2.65 2.40
C ASP A 71 7.30 -3.87 1.88
N LEU A 72 6.88 -3.83 0.62
CA LEU A 72 6.23 -4.95 -0.06
C LEU A 72 7.25 -6.04 -0.45
N GLU A 73 8.48 -5.66 -0.80
CA GLU A 73 9.62 -6.60 -0.98
C GLU A 73 9.89 -7.42 0.26
N LYS A 74 10.02 -6.74 1.41
CA LYS A 74 10.32 -7.39 2.69
C LYS A 74 9.21 -8.33 3.17
N ALA A 75 7.95 -8.07 2.77
CA ALA A 75 6.82 -8.94 3.04
C ALA A 75 6.79 -10.20 2.15
N GLU A 76 7.45 -10.17 0.98
CA GLU A 76 7.54 -11.30 0.04
C GLU A 76 8.75 -12.21 0.34
N GLU A 77 9.84 -11.67 0.89
CA GLU A 77 11.06 -12.42 1.17
C GLU A 77 11.07 -13.16 2.52
N GLY A 78 10.08 -12.93 3.40
CA GLY A 78 9.95 -13.67 4.66
C GLY A 78 11.05 -13.43 5.71
N ILE A 79 11.88 -12.38 5.54
CA ILE A 79 13.05 -12.11 6.39
C ILE A 79 12.71 -11.21 7.60
N ILE A 80 11.55 -10.55 7.62
CA ILE A 80 11.06 -9.88 8.83
C ILE A 80 10.07 -10.82 9.52
N GLY A 81 10.48 -11.37 10.67
CA GLY A 81 9.56 -12.04 11.59
C GLY A 81 8.34 -11.16 11.76
N LYS A 82 7.17 -11.71 11.39
CA LYS A 82 5.85 -11.06 11.34
C LYS A 82 5.86 -9.71 12.08
N PRO A 83 5.92 -8.55 11.39
CA PRO A 83 5.39 -7.36 12.03
C PRO A 83 3.91 -7.72 12.21
N SER A 84 3.52 -7.87 13.47
CA SER A 84 2.20 -8.31 13.92
C SER A 84 1.14 -8.16 12.83
N GLU A 85 0.58 -9.28 12.39
CA GLU A 85 -0.55 -9.33 11.44
C GLU A 85 -1.73 -8.40 11.85
N ALA A 86 -1.68 -7.84 13.07
CA ALA A 86 -2.56 -6.77 13.54
C ALA A 86 -2.49 -5.46 12.74
N ASN A 87 -1.36 -5.08 12.11
CA ASN A 87 -1.26 -3.79 11.39
C ASN A 87 -1.57 -3.87 9.89
N LEU A 88 -1.73 -5.07 9.34
CA LEU A 88 -2.18 -5.28 7.95
C LEU A 88 -3.67 -5.69 7.86
N LEU A 89 -4.32 -5.94 9.01
CA LEU A 89 -5.71 -6.37 9.14
C LEU A 89 -6.61 -5.48 10.03
N ALA A 90 -6.14 -4.29 10.44
CA ALA A 90 -7.00 -3.25 11.01
C ALA A 90 -7.75 -2.46 9.91
#